data_AF-A0A1V4DT05-F1
#
_entry.id   AF-A0A1V4DT05-F1
#
_cell.length_a   1.000
_cell.length_b   1.000
_cell.length_c   1.000
_cell.angle_alpha   90.00
_cell.angle_beta   90.00
_cell.angle_gamma   90.00
#
_symmetry.space_group_name_H-M   'P 1'
#
loop_
_entity.id
_entity.type
_entity.pdbx_description
1 polymer ?
#
loop_
_entity_poly.entity_id
_entity_poly.type
_entity_poly.pdbx_seq_one_letter_code
_entity_poly.pdbx_strand_id
1 'polypeptide(L)' 'MAIQRMDNVSIVVDDLEAAIAFFVELGMELEGKGLIEGPWAARLVGLDDQRV' A
#
# COMPACT_ATOMS: atom_id res chain seq x y z
N MET A 1 10.27 0.71 25.40
CA MET A 1 9.41 0.91 24.21
C MET A 1 8.26 -0.07 24.28
N ALA A 2 7.05 0.37 23.95
CA ALA A 2 5.86 -0.48 23.86
C ALA A 2 5.25 -0.34 22.46
N ILE A 3 4.52 -1.35 22.02
CA ILE A 3 3.76 -1.31 20.76
C ILE A 3 2.65 -0.27 20.93
N GLN A 4 2.52 0.65 19.96
CA GLN A 4 1.48 1.68 20.00
C GLN A 4 0.18 1.17 19.36
N ARG A 5 0.25 0.72 18.11
CA ARG A 5 -0.86 0.13 17.34
C ARG A 5 -0.33 -0.56 16.08
N MET A 6 -1.22 -1.20 15.33
CA MET A 6 -0.98 -1.66 13.97
C MET A 6 -1.57 -0.61 13.01
N ASP A 7 -0.72 0.08 12.24
CA ASP A 7 -1.17 1.14 11.35
C ASP A 7 -1.90 0.60 10.10
N ASN A 8 -1.39 -0.48 9.49
CA ASN A 8 -2.01 -1.09 8.30
C ASN A 8 -1.51 -2.52 8.07
N VAL A 9 -2.15 -3.21 7.12
CA VAL A 9 -1.67 -4.45 6.49
C VAL A 9 -1.55 -4.16 5.00
N SER A 10 -0.39 -4.40 4.41
CA SER A 10 -0.17 -4.21 2.97
C SER A 10 -0.41 -5.50 2.18
N ILE A 11 -1.04 -5.38 1.01
CA ILE A 11 -1.32 -6.50 0.10
C ILE A 11 -0.82 -6.11 -1.30
N VAL A 12 0.04 -6.94 -1.87
CA VAL A 12 0.49 -6.77 -3.27
C VAL A 12 -0.54 -7.42 -4.18
N VAL A 13 -1.06 -6.66 -5.15
CA VAL A 13 -2.09 -7.08 -6.10
C VAL A 13 -1.64 -6.77 -7.52
N ASP A 14 -2.20 -7.49 -8.49
CA ASP A 14 -1.94 -7.27 -9.92
C ASP A 14 -2.77 -6.10 -10.48
N ASP A 15 -4.01 -5.94 -10.00
CA ASP A 15 -4.93 -4.87 -10.37
C ASP A 15 -5.42 -4.09 -9.14
N LEU A 16 -4.98 -2.85 -9.02
CA LEU A 16 -5.33 -1.96 -7.91
C LEU A 16 -6.80 -1.52 -7.95
N GLU A 17 -7.39 -1.30 -9.12
CA GLU A 17 -8.78 -0.86 -9.23
C GLU A 17 -9.73 -1.99 -8.84
N ALA A 18 -9.45 -3.21 -9.29
CA ALA A 18 -10.21 -4.40 -8.90
C ALA A 18 -10.13 -4.65 -7.38
N ALA A 19 -8.95 -4.47 -6.79
CA ALA A 19 -8.76 -4.63 -5.35
C ALA A 19 -9.52 -3.57 -4.54
N ILE A 20 -9.47 -2.29 -4.96
CA ILE A 20 -10.23 -1.22 -4.32
C ILE A 20 -11.73 -1.53 -4.37
N ALA A 21 -12.27 -1.89 -5.55
CA ALA A 21 -13.68 -2.23 -5.70
C ALA A 21 -14.09 -3.40 -4.79
N PHE A 22 -13.28 -4.44 -4.70
CA PHE A 22 -13.51 -5.57 -3.81
C PHE A 22 -13.62 -5.17 -2.34
N PHE A 23 -12.68 -4.35 -1.83
CA PHE A 23 -12.71 -3.94 -0.43
C PHE A 23 -13.80 -2.90 -0.12
N VAL A 24 -14.19 -2.08 -1.09
CA VAL A 24 -15.35 -1.18 -0.96
C VAL A 24 -16.64 -1.97 -0.79
N GLU A 25 -16.85 -3.05 -1.56
CA GLU A 25 -18.00 -3.95 -1.37
C GLU A 25 -18.00 -4.65 -0.01
N LEU A 26 -16.83 -4.84 0.60
CA LEU A 26 -16.71 -5.35 1.98
C LEU A 26 -16.97 -4.28 3.06
N GLY A 27 -17.24 -3.03 2.67
CA GLY A 27 -17.57 -1.93 3.57
C GLY A 27 -16.38 -1.05 3.97
N MET A 28 -15.25 -1.13 3.26
CA MET A 28 -14.13 -0.20 3.45
C MET A 28 -14.30 1.05 2.57
N GLU A 29 -13.56 2.11 2.90
CA GLU A 29 -13.52 3.34 2.12
C GLU A 29 -12.10 3.58 1.60
N LEU A 30 -11.98 4.12 0.38
CA LEU A 30 -10.69 4.53 -0.16
C LEU A 30 -10.25 5.82 0.53
N GLU A 31 -9.25 5.73 1.41
CA GLU A 31 -8.67 6.89 2.08
C GLU A 31 -7.83 7.75 1.13
N GLY A 32 -7.06 7.12 0.24
CA GLY A 32 -6.22 7.83 -0.71
C GLY A 32 -5.52 6.90 -1.71
N LYS A 33 -5.09 7.49 -2.82
CA LYS A 33 -4.33 6.82 -3.88
C LYS A 33 -3.20 7.73 -4.33
N GLY A 34 -2.01 7.17 -4.50
CA GLY A 34 -0.85 7.91 -4.97
C GLY A 34 0.17 6.99 -5.61
N LEU A 35 0.95 7.52 -6.54
CA LEU A 35 2.11 6.85 -7.10
C LEU A 35 3.29 7.07 -6.14
N ILE A 36 3.89 5.98 -5.67
CA ILE A 36 5.07 6.00 -4.83
C ILE A 36 6.27 5.58 -5.67
N GLU A 37 7.19 6.51 -5.86
CA GLU A 37 8.38 6.31 -6.68
C GLU A 37 9.60 7.01 -6.11
N GLY A 38 10.76 6.59 -6.60
CA GLY A 38 12.05 7.23 -6.36
C GLY A 38 12.94 6.50 -5.34
N PRO A 39 14.20 6.95 -5.19
CA PRO A 39 15.24 6.20 -4.47
C PRO A 39 14.96 6.01 -2.97
N TRP A 40 14.06 6.78 -2.38
CA TRP A 40 13.68 6.61 -0.97
C TRP A 40 12.80 5.37 -0.77
N ALA A 41 11.88 5.10 -1.70
CA ALA A 41 10.96 3.96 -1.62
C ALA A 41 11.71 2.65 -1.87
N ALA A 42 12.51 2.59 -2.94
CA ALA A 42 13.32 1.42 -3.29
C ALA A 42 14.25 0.98 -2.14
N ARG A 43 14.87 1.95 -1.44
CA ARG A 43 15.71 1.69 -0.26
C ARG A 43 14.95 1.10 0.92
N LEU A 44 13.67 1.42 1.12
CA LEU A 44 12.87 0.88 2.23
C LEU A 44 12.58 -0.61 2.04
N VAL A 45 12.37 -1.05 0.81
CA VAL A 45 12.05 -2.45 0.47
C VAL A 45 13.28 -3.26 0.04
N GLY A 46 14.45 -2.63 -0.10
CA GLY A 46 15.70 -3.29 -0.49
C GLY A 46 15.78 -3.63 -1.99
N LEU A 47 15.10 -2.86 -2.84
CA LEU A 47 15.16 -3.00 -4.29
C LEU A 47 16.02 -1.89 -4.90
N ASP A 48 16.55 -2.14 -6.10
CA ASP A 48 17.32 -1.15 -6.87
C ASP A 48 16.42 -0.02 -7.42
N ASP A 49 15.19 -0.38 -7.82
CA ASP A 49 14.15 0.56 -8.24
C ASP A 49 12.77 0.06 -7.77
N GLN A 50 11.87 0.99 -7.48
CA GLN A 50 10.49 0.68 -7.07
C GLN A 50 9.55 1.78 -7.56
N ARG A 51 8.42 1.32 -8.10
CA ARG A 51 7.29 2.15 -8.45
C ARG A 51 6.00 1.38 -8.18
N VAL A 52 5.14 1.91 -7.31
CA VAL A 52 3.85 1.30 -6.91
C VAL A 52 2.75 2.34 -6.84
#